data_AF-A0A1S3DQR6-F1
#
_entry.id   AF-A0A1S3DQR6-F1
#
_cell.length_a   1.000
_cell.length_b   1.000
_cell.length_c   1.000
_cell.angle_alpha   90.00
_cell.angle_beta   90.00
_cell.angle_gamma   90.00
#
_symmetry.space_group_name_H-M   'P 1'
#
loop_
_entity.id
_entity.type
_entity.pdbx_description
1 polymer ?
#
loop_
_entity_poly.entity_id
_entity_poly.type
_entity_poly.pdbx_seq_one_letter_code
_entity_poly.pdbx_strand_id
1 'polypeptide(L)'
;RKVTLLQEYKFQDKANKFFDRRIGEHNKNMTKEDKIMARFTAEKMKAHNKQASLFNLDDDIVLTHQGRTLEEIEQFEDPRSDEEDDDDGRNMNGKLDCKSY
;
A
#
# COMPACT_ATOMS: atom_id res chain seq x y z
N ARG A 1 12.14 -20.29 -38.46
CA ARG A 1 12.42 -18.88 -38.91
C ARG A 1 11.52 -17.85 -38.24
N LYS A 2 10.18 -18.05 -38.18
CA LYS A 2 9.25 -17.07 -37.60
C LYS A 2 9.43 -16.81 -36.09
N VAL A 3 9.94 -17.77 -35.34
CA VAL A 3 10.00 -17.68 -33.87
C VAL A 3 11.25 -16.96 -33.36
N THR A 4 12.38 -17.05 -34.09
CA THR A 4 13.68 -16.47 -33.70
C THR A 4 14.03 -15.26 -34.57
N LEU A 5 14.46 -15.49 -35.81
CA LEU A 5 14.94 -14.44 -36.73
C LEU A 5 13.93 -13.30 -36.95
N LEU A 6 12.65 -13.63 -37.12
CA LEU A 6 11.62 -12.59 -37.30
C LEU A 6 11.41 -11.76 -36.02
N GLN A 7 11.58 -12.38 -34.86
CA GLN A 7 11.45 -11.72 -33.57
C GLN A 7 12.65 -10.79 -33.31
N GLU A 8 13.85 -11.25 -33.62
CA GLU A 8 15.09 -10.46 -33.55
C GLU A 8 15.02 -9.23 -34.47
N TYR A 9 14.56 -9.39 -35.72
CA TYR A 9 14.38 -8.27 -36.66
C TYR A 9 13.40 -7.22 -36.13
N LYS A 10 12.28 -7.62 -35.51
CA LYS A 10 11.32 -6.70 -34.90
C LYS A 10 11.87 -5.93 -33.69
N PHE A 11 12.90 -6.47 -33.03
CA PHE A 11 13.52 -5.86 -31.86
C PHE A 11 14.82 -5.11 -32.15
N GLN A 12 15.36 -5.22 -33.37
CA GLN A 12 16.65 -4.65 -33.75
C GLN A 12 16.78 -3.15 -33.44
N ASP A 13 15.72 -2.37 -33.68
CA ASP A 13 15.71 -0.92 -33.45
C ASP A 13 15.14 -0.51 -32.08
N LYS A 14 14.92 -1.47 -31.16
CA LYS A 14 14.34 -1.21 -29.84
C LYS A 14 15.41 -1.32 -28.75
N ALA A 15 15.65 -0.22 -28.04
CA ALA A 15 16.56 -0.20 -26.89
C ALA A 15 15.97 -0.86 -25.62
N ASN A 16 14.64 -1.04 -25.56
CA ASN A 16 13.96 -1.55 -24.37
C ASN A 16 14.02 -3.09 -24.31
N LYS A 17 14.63 -3.63 -23.27
CA LYS A 17 14.65 -5.08 -22.98
C LYS A 17 13.95 -5.38 -21.66
N PHE A 18 12.92 -6.22 -21.72
CA PHE A 18 12.26 -6.75 -20.53
C PHE A 18 13.07 -7.93 -19.98
N PHE A 19 13.50 -7.83 -18.73
CA PHE A 19 14.17 -8.92 -18.01
C PHE A 19 13.28 -9.39 -16.87
N ASP A 20 12.91 -10.66 -16.91
CA ASP A 20 12.18 -11.27 -15.82
C ASP A 20 13.11 -11.55 -14.64
N ARG A 21 12.94 -10.79 -13.55
CA ARG A 21 13.71 -10.91 -12.32
C ARG A 21 13.01 -11.76 -11.25
N ARG A 22 11.89 -12.42 -11.59
CA ARG A 22 11.17 -13.29 -10.65
C ARG A 22 12.04 -14.47 -10.22
N ILE A 23 11.92 -14.84 -8.95
CA ILE A 23 12.67 -15.96 -8.37
C ILE A 23 12.33 -17.24 -9.14
N GLY A 24 13.38 -17.92 -9.63
CA GLY A 24 13.32 -19.21 -10.30
C GLY A 24 12.65 -19.25 -11.67
N GLU A 25 12.30 -18.13 -12.31
CA GLU A 25 11.63 -18.14 -13.63
C GLU A 25 12.47 -18.91 -14.68
N HIS A 26 13.75 -18.58 -14.78
CA HIS A 26 14.69 -19.20 -15.72
C HIS A 26 15.29 -20.53 -15.23
N ASN A 27 15.00 -20.94 -13.99
CA ASN A 27 15.52 -22.19 -13.43
C ASN A 27 14.63 -23.37 -13.85
N LYS A 28 15.20 -24.32 -14.57
CA LYS A 28 14.51 -25.54 -15.04
C LYS A 28 14.40 -26.62 -13.96
N ASN A 29 15.23 -26.55 -12.91
CA ASN A 29 15.29 -27.56 -11.85
C ASN A 29 14.25 -27.34 -10.73
N MET A 30 13.46 -26.27 -10.83
CA MET A 30 12.54 -25.84 -9.79
C MET A 30 11.11 -26.11 -10.23
N THR A 31 10.34 -26.82 -9.40
CA THR A 31 8.93 -27.11 -9.68
C THR A 31 8.11 -25.82 -9.66
N LYS A 32 6.91 -25.82 -10.27
CA LYS A 32 6.06 -24.62 -10.34
C LYS A 32 5.69 -24.15 -8.94
N GLU A 33 5.37 -25.11 -8.08
CA GLU A 33 5.03 -24.97 -6.68
C GLU A 33 6.18 -24.30 -5.92
N ASP A 34 7.41 -24.80 -6.09
CA ASP A 34 8.59 -24.20 -5.46
C ASP A 34 8.83 -22.76 -5.91
N LYS A 35 8.53 -22.43 -7.19
CA LYS A 35 8.61 -21.03 -7.69
C LYS A 35 7.65 -20.12 -6.95
N ILE A 36 6.43 -20.57 -6.75
CA ILE A 36 5.40 -19.78 -6.09
C ILE A 36 5.74 -19.62 -4.60
N MET A 37 6.14 -20.72 -3.93
CA MET A 37 6.54 -20.67 -2.53
C MET A 37 7.72 -19.73 -2.30
N ALA A 38 8.77 -19.83 -3.11
CA ALA A 38 9.94 -18.96 -2.99
C ALA A 38 9.61 -17.48 -3.22
N ARG A 39 8.69 -17.17 -4.13
CA ARG A 39 8.21 -15.80 -4.35
C ARG A 39 7.44 -15.28 -3.14
N PHE A 40 6.52 -16.09 -2.65
CA PHE A 40 5.67 -15.74 -1.51
C PHE A 40 6.49 -15.50 -0.24
N THR A 41 7.44 -16.38 0.07
CA THR A 41 8.31 -16.23 1.25
C THR A 41 9.18 -14.99 1.14
N ALA A 42 9.81 -14.74 -0.01
CA ALA A 42 10.61 -13.54 -0.23
C ALA A 42 9.79 -12.25 -0.10
N GLU A 43 8.56 -12.24 -0.61
CA GLU A 43 7.64 -11.12 -0.47
C GLU A 43 7.24 -10.87 0.98
N LYS A 44 6.86 -11.93 1.71
CA LYS A 44 6.53 -11.87 3.14
C LYS A 44 7.70 -11.37 3.99
N MET A 45 8.92 -11.88 3.74
CA MET A 45 10.12 -11.43 4.45
C MET A 45 10.44 -9.97 4.14
N LYS A 46 10.30 -9.54 2.89
CA LYS A 46 10.52 -8.14 2.50
C LYS A 46 9.48 -7.21 3.15
N ALA A 47 8.22 -7.63 3.19
CA ALA A 47 7.15 -6.90 3.85
C ALA A 47 7.45 -6.79 5.35
N HIS A 48 7.78 -7.89 6.02
CA HIS A 48 8.15 -7.89 7.43
C HIS A 48 9.35 -6.97 7.69
N ASN A 49 10.47 -7.13 6.99
CA ASN A 49 11.67 -6.37 7.31
C ASN A 49 11.58 -4.87 6.99
N LYS A 50 10.81 -4.47 5.97
CA LYS A 50 10.68 -3.05 5.59
C LYS A 50 9.50 -2.36 6.25
N GLN A 51 8.39 -3.07 6.44
CA GLN A 51 7.14 -2.51 6.91
C GLN A 51 6.89 -2.78 8.39
N ALA A 52 7.45 -3.85 8.99
CA ALA A 52 7.34 -4.01 10.44
C ALA A 52 8.00 -2.83 11.14
N SER A 53 9.22 -2.41 10.81
CA SER A 53 9.83 -1.28 11.53
C SER A 53 9.10 0.06 11.40
N LEU A 54 8.29 0.27 10.35
CA LEU A 54 7.58 1.55 10.14
C LEU A 54 6.14 1.54 10.64
N PHE A 55 5.50 0.37 10.67
CA PHE A 55 4.09 0.21 11.05
C PHE A 55 3.89 -0.66 12.30
N ASN A 56 4.96 -1.25 12.84
CA ASN A 56 4.96 -1.85 14.18
C ASN A 56 5.01 -0.70 15.18
N LEU A 57 3.82 -0.20 15.52
CA LEU A 57 3.61 0.87 16.50
C LEU A 57 3.83 0.40 17.95
N ASP A 58 4.30 -0.82 18.15
CA ASP A 58 4.23 -1.49 19.44
C ASP A 58 5.19 -0.94 20.51
N ASP A 59 6.30 -0.23 20.18
CA ASP A 59 7.31 0.03 21.22
C ASP A 59 7.78 1.47 21.48
N ASP A 60 7.66 2.48 20.59
CA ASP A 60 8.37 3.77 20.85
C ASP A 60 7.71 5.06 20.33
N ILE A 61 6.54 5.02 19.67
CA ILE A 61 5.94 6.23 19.06
C ILE A 61 4.70 6.65 19.85
N VAL A 62 4.82 7.74 20.61
CA VAL A 62 3.67 8.41 21.23
C VAL A 62 2.79 9.00 20.13
N LEU A 63 1.54 8.54 20.04
CA LEU A 63 0.61 8.98 19.01
C LEU A 63 0.08 10.38 19.33
N THR A 64 0.34 11.35 18.44
CA THR A 64 -0.04 12.77 18.63
C THR A 64 -1.01 13.28 17.56
N HIS A 65 -2.02 14.05 17.95
CA HIS A 65 -2.94 14.77 17.06
C HIS A 65 -2.98 16.26 17.44
N GLN A 66 -2.72 17.16 16.49
CA GLN A 66 -2.67 18.61 16.70
C GLN A 66 -1.74 19.05 17.86
N GLY A 67 -0.65 18.30 18.09
CA GLY A 67 0.32 18.58 19.15
C GLY A 67 -0.06 18.07 20.55
N ARG A 68 -1.15 17.30 20.69
CA ARG A 68 -1.54 16.63 21.94
C ARG A 68 -1.44 15.12 21.78
N THR A 69 -1.12 14.38 22.84
CA THR A 69 -1.10 12.91 22.78
C THR A 69 -2.54 12.39 22.72
N LEU A 70 -2.77 11.27 22.04
CA LEU A 70 -4.10 10.68 21.94
C LEU A 70 -4.59 10.16 23.31
N GLU A 71 -3.66 9.73 24.16
CA GLU A 71 -3.88 9.30 25.55
C GLU A 71 -4.48 10.41 26.43
N GLU A 72 -4.06 11.67 26.22
CA GLU A 72 -4.63 12.84 26.91
C GLU A 72 -6.03 13.18 26.40
N ILE A 73 -6.32 12.97 25.12
CA ILE A 73 -7.63 13.28 24.52
C ILE A 73 -8.68 12.25 24.97
N GLU A 74 -8.29 10.99 25.17
CA GLU A 74 -9.17 9.93 25.66
C GLU A 74 -9.51 10.09 27.15
N GLN A 75 -8.65 10.76 27.91
CA GLN A 75 -8.99 11.28 29.22
C GLN A 75 -9.92 12.47 29.02
N PHE A 76 -11.21 12.20 28.79
CA PHE A 76 -12.29 13.19 28.69
C PHE A 76 -12.33 14.07 29.96
N GLU A 77 -11.44 15.05 30.07
CA GLU A 77 -11.70 16.28 30.81
C GLU A 77 -12.83 16.95 30.04
N ASP A 78 -14.07 16.67 30.41
CA ASP A 78 -15.28 17.36 29.95
C ASP A 78 -15.08 18.86 30.20
N PRO A 79 -14.61 19.65 29.22
CA PRO A 79 -14.65 21.08 29.36
C PRO A 79 -16.08 21.39 28.96
N ARG A 80 -17.00 21.39 29.93
CA ARG A 80 -18.31 21.97 29.72
C ARG A 80 -18.07 23.36 29.14
N SER A 81 -18.17 23.45 27.82
CA SER A 81 -18.16 24.68 27.06
C SER A 81 -19.53 25.25 27.36
N ASP A 82 -19.61 25.94 28.49
CA ASP A 82 -20.77 26.72 28.89
C ASP A 82 -20.83 27.93 27.98
N GLU A 83 -21.27 27.71 26.74
CA GLU A 83 -21.80 28.75 25.86
C GLU A 83 -23.03 28.15 25.17
N GLU A 84 -24.18 28.45 25.79
CA GLU A 84 -25.51 28.28 25.25
C GLU A 84 -25.68 29.06 23.92
N ASP A 85 -26.45 28.45 23.01
CA ASP A 85 -27.22 29.07 21.91
C ASP A 85 -26.47 29.54 20.64
N ASP A 86 -26.63 28.81 19.53
CA ASP A 86 -27.64 29.19 18.53
C ASP A 86 -27.81 28.10 17.44
N ASP A 87 -29.06 27.74 17.21
CA ASP A 87 -29.58 26.86 16.18
C ASP A 87 -29.32 27.43 14.78
N ASP A 88 -28.34 26.90 14.02
CA ASP A 88 -28.26 27.23 12.58
C ASP A 88 -27.72 26.08 11.69
N GLY A 89 -28.66 25.27 11.20
CA GLY A 89 -28.87 25.21 9.75
C GLY A 89 -27.93 24.39 8.86
N ARG A 90 -27.21 23.36 9.34
CA ARG A 90 -26.38 22.53 8.43
C ARG A 90 -27.02 21.18 8.05
N ASN A 91 -27.74 21.24 6.93
CA ASN A 91 -28.20 20.11 6.11
C ASN A 91 -27.05 19.12 5.81
N MET A 92 -27.01 18.01 6.55
CA MET A 92 -26.08 16.89 6.36
C MET A 92 -26.67 15.77 5.50
N ASN A 93 -27.40 16.08 4.43
CA ASN A 93 -27.80 15.07 3.45
C ASN A 93 -26.82 15.13 2.27
N GLY A 94 -25.69 14.44 2.43
CA GLY A 94 -24.65 14.26 1.43
C GLY A 94 -25.16 13.54 0.18
N LYS A 95 -25.71 14.31 -0.77
CA LYS A 95 -26.07 13.83 -2.10
C LYS A 95 -24.90 14.09 -3.04
N LEU A 96 -24.30 13.01 -3.56
CA LEU A 96 -23.28 13.09 -4.59
C LEU A 96 -23.94 12.89 -5.96
N ASP A 97 -23.78 13.88 -6.82
CA ASP A 97 -24.32 13.84 -8.18
C ASP A 97 -23.44 12.91 -9.04
N CYS A 98 -23.94 11.71 -9.33
CA CYS A 98 -23.32 10.82 -10.29
C CYS A 98 -23.54 11.36 -11.72
N LYS A 99 -22.53 12.03 -12.27
CA LYS A 99 -22.46 12.30 -13.72
C LYS A 99 -22.11 11.00 -14.44
N SER A 100 -23.08 10.47 -15.18
CA SER A 100 -22.89 9.40 -16.16
C SER A 100 -22.13 9.95 -17.37
N TYR A 101 -21.04 9.29 -17.75
CA TYR A 101 -20.39 9.44 -19.05
C TYR A 101 -20.93 8.39 -20.02
#